data_AF-A0A845ZRW9-F1
#
_entry.id   AF-A0A845ZRW9-F1
#
_cell.length_a   1.000
_cell.length_b   1.000
_cell.length_c   1.000
_cell.angle_alpha   90.00
_cell.angle_beta   90.00
_cell.angle_gamma   90.00
#
_symmetry.space_group_name_H-M   'P 1'
#
loop_
_entity.id
_entity.type
_entity.pdbx_description
1 polymer ?
#
loop_
_entity_poly.entity_id
_entity_poly.type
_entity_poly.pdbx_seq_one_letter_code
_entity_poly.pdbx_strand_id
1 'polypeptide(L)'
;PLKLFQDLFAYDFYLDELYRYTIVFAVLLFSNITAWIDRYIVDGLVNLVGLGTVFSGQGLKYSVSGKSQFYVLTILLGISLLAIFITWPLNQWSLSQWSLEQWSLFIGD
;
A
#
# COMPACT_ATOMS: atom_id res chain seq x y z
N PRO A 1 -34.89 -57.36 -11.57
CA PRO A 1 -35.15 -55.96 -12.01
C PRO A 1 -35.40 -54.95 -10.88
N LEU A 2 -35.90 -55.33 -9.71
CA LEU A 2 -36.24 -54.38 -8.61
C LEU A 2 -35.11 -54.10 -7.59
N LYS A 3 -34.09 -54.97 -7.49
CA LYS A 3 -32.98 -54.80 -6.53
C LYS A 3 -32.19 -53.50 -6.72
N LEU A 4 -31.98 -53.10 -7.97
CA LEU A 4 -31.20 -51.90 -8.30
C LEU A 4 -31.80 -50.63 -7.70
N PHE A 5 -33.12 -50.47 -7.80
CA PHE A 5 -33.82 -49.34 -7.17
C PHE A 5 -33.85 -49.46 -5.65
N GLN A 6 -34.04 -50.68 -5.14
CA GLN A 6 -34.09 -50.93 -3.69
C GLN A 6 -32.76 -50.60 -3.02
N ASP A 7 -31.63 -50.98 -3.63
CA ASP A 7 -30.28 -50.68 -3.12
C ASP A 7 -29.97 -49.19 -3.19
N LEU A 8 -30.47 -48.48 -4.22
CA LEU A 8 -30.24 -47.05 -4.43
C LEU A 8 -30.97 -46.17 -3.39
N PHE A 9 -32.20 -46.55 -3.02
CA PHE A 9 -32.92 -45.93 -1.91
C PHE A 9 -32.44 -46.41 -0.54
N ALA A 10 -31.98 -47.65 -0.41
CA ALA A 10 -31.44 -48.18 0.85
C ALA A 10 -30.11 -47.52 1.26
N TYR A 11 -29.35 -46.97 0.29
CA TYR A 11 -28.11 -46.24 0.52
C TYR A 11 -28.27 -44.71 0.40
N ASP A 12 -29.48 -44.16 0.60
CA ASP A 12 -29.76 -42.70 0.50
C ASP A 12 -29.08 -42.05 -0.72
N PHE A 13 -29.23 -42.68 -1.88
CA PHE A 13 -28.66 -42.22 -3.16
C PHE A 13 -27.12 -42.02 -3.13
N TYR A 14 -26.40 -42.62 -2.18
CA TYR A 14 -24.97 -42.40 -1.94
C TYR A 14 -24.60 -40.93 -1.69
N LEU A 15 -25.57 -40.09 -1.29
CA LEU A 15 -25.38 -38.65 -1.13
C LEU A 15 -24.34 -38.31 -0.07
N ASP A 16 -24.29 -39.07 1.02
CA ASP A 16 -23.29 -38.88 2.08
C ASP A 16 -21.86 -39.13 1.58
N GLU A 17 -21.68 -40.15 0.74
CA GLU A 17 -20.39 -40.48 0.16
C GLU A 17 -19.99 -39.42 -0.87
N LEU A 18 -20.92 -39.01 -1.74
CA LEU A 18 -20.70 -37.97 -2.73
C LEU A 18 -20.35 -36.62 -2.08
N TYR A 19 -21.08 -36.23 -1.01
CA TYR A 19 -20.85 -35.00 -0.25
C TYR A 19 -19.47 -35.00 0.40
N ARG A 20 -19.09 -36.11 1.05
CA ARG A 20 -17.78 -36.25 1.69
C ARG A 20 -16.63 -36.21 0.67
N TYR A 21 -16.80 -36.79 -0.51
CA TYR A 21 -15.75 -36.78 -1.54
C TYR A 21 -15.66 -35.48 -2.33
N THR A 22 -16.77 -34.77 -2.53
CA THR A 22 -16.79 -33.57 -3.38
C THR A 22 -16.69 -32.30 -2.54
N ILE A 23 -17.68 -32.04 -1.69
CA ILE A 23 -17.79 -30.79 -0.92
C ILE A 23 -16.65 -30.72 0.10
N VAL A 24 -16.46 -31.76 0.91
CA VAL A 24 -15.44 -31.73 1.97
C VAL A 24 -14.03 -31.67 1.35
N PHE A 25 -13.76 -32.44 0.30
CA PHE A 25 -12.47 -32.36 -0.41
C PHE A 25 -12.23 -30.98 -1.02
N ALA A 26 -13.23 -30.39 -1.69
CA ALA A 26 -13.11 -29.05 -2.26
C ALA A 26 -12.82 -28.00 -1.18
N VAL A 27 -13.59 -28.00 -0.10
CA VAL A 27 -13.39 -27.07 1.03
C VAL A 27 -12.00 -27.25 1.65
N LEU A 28 -11.54 -28.49 1.84
CA LEU A 28 -10.20 -28.76 2.36
C LEU A 28 -9.10 -28.27 1.42
N LEU A 29 -9.27 -28.42 0.10
CA LEU A 29 -8.33 -27.92 -0.89
C LEU A 29 -8.25 -26.39 -0.85
N PHE A 30 -9.40 -25.72 -0.90
CA PHE A 30 -9.47 -24.25 -0.82
C PHE A 30 -8.92 -23.71 0.49
N SER A 31 -9.22 -24.37 1.62
CA SER A 31 -8.69 -23.99 2.93
C SER A 31 -7.16 -24.09 2.96
N ASN A 32 -6.59 -25.17 2.43
CA ASN A 32 -5.14 -25.35 2.39
C ASN A 32 -4.46 -24.33 1.48
N ILE A 33 -5.03 -24.04 0.30
CA ILE A 33 -4.50 -23.02 -0.61
C ILE A 33 -4.53 -21.65 0.06
N THR A 34 -5.64 -21.29 0.68
CA THR A 34 -5.80 -19.99 1.34
C THR A 34 -4.83 -19.84 2.51
N ALA A 35 -4.69 -20.88 3.34
CA ALA A 35 -3.73 -20.89 4.45
C ALA A 35 -2.27 -20.82 3.96
N TRP A 36 -1.96 -21.45 2.82
CA TRP A 36 -0.65 -21.33 2.19
C TRP A 36 -0.39 -19.91 1.69
N ILE A 37 -1.35 -19.29 0.99
CA ILE A 37 -1.23 -17.91 0.51
C ILE A 37 -0.98 -16.96 1.68
N ASP A 38 -1.79 -17.04 2.73
CA ASP A 38 -1.65 -16.17 3.90
C ASP A 38 -0.26 -16.31 4.54
N ARG A 39 0.17 -17.56 4.80
CA ARG A 39 1.44 -17.84 5.49
C ARG A 39 2.70 -17.52 4.68
N TYR A 40 2.65 -17.63 3.35
CA TYR A 40 3.84 -17.42 2.52
C TYR A 40 3.86 -16.05 1.86
N ILE A 41 2.71 -15.57 1.38
CA ILE A 41 2.61 -14.30 0.67
C ILE A 41 2.31 -13.16 1.64
N VAL A 42 1.24 -13.25 2.42
CA VAL A 42 0.79 -12.16 3.29
C VAL A 42 1.78 -11.94 4.43
N ASP A 43 2.08 -12.99 5.18
CA ASP A 43 3.08 -12.97 6.25
C ASP A 43 4.46 -12.55 5.70
N GLY A 44 4.83 -13.01 4.50
CA GLY A 44 6.07 -12.63 3.83
C GLY A 44 6.15 -11.12 3.57
N LEU A 45 5.09 -10.53 3.00
CA LEU A 45 5.01 -9.10 2.75
C LEU A 45 5.06 -8.29 4.04
N VAL A 46 4.32 -8.70 5.07
CA VAL A 46 4.31 -8.02 6.37
C VAL A 46 5.71 -8.06 7.01
N ASN A 47 6.38 -9.21 6.97
CA ASN A 47 7.74 -9.35 7.48
C ASN A 47 8.73 -8.47 6.72
N LEU A 48 8.60 -8.35 5.38
CA LEU A 48 9.44 -7.46 4.58
C LEU A 48 9.24 -5.99 4.93
N VAL A 49 7.99 -5.55 5.10
CA VAL A 49 7.69 -4.17 5.54
C VAL A 49 8.25 -3.94 6.96
N GLY A 50 8.10 -4.90 7.86
CA GLY A 50 8.67 -4.85 9.20
C GLY A 50 10.20 -4.73 9.17
N LEU A 51 10.88 -5.56 8.37
CA LEU A 51 12.33 -5.48 8.16
C LEU A 51 12.75 -4.14 7.56
N GLY A 52 12.04 -3.65 6.55
CA GLY A 52 12.29 -2.34 5.94
C GLY A 52 12.15 -1.21 6.97
N THR A 53 11.14 -1.29 7.84
CA THR A 53 10.92 -0.33 8.92
C THR A 53 12.08 -0.33 9.91
N VAL A 54 12.48 -1.51 10.41
CA VAL A 54 13.61 -1.63 11.35
C VAL A 54 14.92 -1.17 10.70
N PHE A 55 15.18 -1.60 9.47
CA PHE A 55 16.38 -1.21 8.72
C PHE A 55 16.44 0.31 8.52
N SER A 56 15.33 0.93 8.12
CA SER A 56 15.26 2.38 7.98
C SER A 56 15.53 3.10 9.30
N GLY A 57 14.93 2.63 10.40
CA GLY A 57 15.14 3.21 11.73
C GLY A 57 16.59 3.11 12.20
N GLN A 58 17.24 1.96 12.00
CA GLN A 58 18.66 1.80 12.31
C GLN A 58 19.54 2.68 11.41
N GLY A 59 19.24 2.77 10.11
CA GLY A 59 19.97 3.64 9.19
C GLY A 59 19.88 5.12 9.58
N LEU A 60 18.67 5.61 9.89
CA LEU A 60 18.44 6.98 10.33
C LEU A 60 19.15 7.29 11.65
N LYS A 61 19.23 6.33 12.58
CA LYS A 61 19.96 6.49 13.84
C LYS A 61 21.43 6.87 13.60
N TYR A 62 22.08 6.27 12.60
CA TYR A 62 23.47 6.59 12.27
C TYR A 62 23.64 7.96 11.58
N SER A 63 22.57 8.56 11.06
CA SER A 63 22.61 9.93 10.54
C SER A 63 22.86 10.95 11.66
N VAL A 64 22.55 10.59 12.91
CA VAL A 64 22.78 11.43 14.09
C VAL A 64 24.19 11.17 14.64
N SER A 65 25.19 11.86 14.07
CA SER A 65 26.62 11.66 14.38
C SER A 65 27.09 12.18 15.75
N GLY A 66 26.22 12.84 16.52
CA GLY A 66 26.56 13.44 17.81
C GLY A 66 27.42 14.72 17.73
N LYS A 67 27.88 15.13 16.54
CA LYS A 67 28.66 16.36 16.35
C LYS A 67 27.76 17.55 16.05
N SER A 68 27.86 18.63 16.84
CA SER A 68 27.09 19.88 16.68
C SER A 68 27.16 20.46 15.25
N GLN A 69 28.35 20.41 14.62
CA GLN A 69 28.59 20.89 13.26
C GLN A 69 27.67 20.24 12.20
N PHE A 70 27.39 18.95 12.33
CA PHE A 70 26.54 18.23 11.39
C PHE A 70 25.08 18.69 11.49
N TYR A 71 24.58 18.96 12.71
CA TYR A 71 23.23 19.49 12.91
C TYR A 71 23.07 20.90 12.33
N VAL A 72 24.06 21.78 12.52
CA VAL A 72 24.01 23.13 11.94
C VAL A 72 23.96 23.06 10.42
N LEU A 73 24.77 22.17 9.82
CA LEU A 73 24.76 21.96 8.38
C LEU A 73 23.40 21.47 7.86
N THR A 74 22.78 20.47 8.50
CA THR A 74 21.48 19.94 8.06
C THR A 74 20.35 20.96 8.22
N ILE A 75 20.38 21.79 9.27
CA ILE A 75 19.43 22.90 9.44
C ILE A 75 19.59 23.93 8.32
N LEU A 76 20.81 24.38 8.03
CA LEU A 76 21.06 25.36 6.96
C LEU A 76 20.64 24.83 5.58
N LEU A 77 20.93 23.56 5.29
CA LEU A 77 20.47 22.89 4.07
C LEU A 77 18.94 22.82 4.00
N GLY A 78 18.28 22.44 5.10
CA GLY A 78 16.82 22.37 5.19
C GLY A 78 16.16 23.72 4.93
N ILE A 79 16.64 24.79 5.56
CA ILE A 79 16.14 26.16 5.35
C ILE A 79 16.33 26.59 3.90
N SER A 80 17.51 26.34 3.31
CA SER A 80 17.81 26.73 1.93
C SER A 80 16.92 26.00 0.93
N LEU A 81 16.71 24.70 1.11
CA LEU A 81 15.83 23.90 0.25
C LEU A 81 14.36 24.34 0.37
N LEU A 82 13.88 24.59 1.58
CA LEU A 82 12.53 25.11 1.80
C LEU A 82 12.34 26.49 1.17
N ALA A 83 13.32 27.39 1.31
CA ALA A 83 13.28 28.71 0.71
C ALA A 83 13.20 28.62 -0.83
N ILE A 84 13.98 27.72 -1.45
CA ILE A 84 13.91 27.46 -2.89
C ILE A 84 12.54 26.89 -3.26
N PHE A 85 12.05 25.88 -2.54
CA PHE A 85 10.76 25.26 -2.82
C PHE A 85 9.58 26.25 -2.74
N ILE A 86 9.60 27.14 -1.74
CA ILE A 86 8.57 28.17 -1.56
C ILE A 86 8.70 29.28 -2.61
N THR A 87 9.92 29.67 -2.97
CA THR A 87 10.16 30.78 -3.91
C THR A 87 9.95 30.35 -5.36
N TRP A 88 10.17 29.08 -5.71
CA TRP A 88 9.99 28.54 -7.05
C TRP A 88 8.61 28.83 -7.69
N PRO A 89 7.47 28.57 -7.02
CA PRO A 89 6.15 28.95 -7.55
C PRO A 89 5.90 30.47 -7.55
N LEU A 90 6.58 31.22 -6.68
CA LEU A 90 6.45 32.68 -6.61
C LEU A 90 7.19 33.37 -7.76
N ASN A 91 8.25 32.76 -8.32
CA ASN A 91 8.95 33.26 -9.50
C ASN A 91 8.08 33.25 -10.77
N GLN A 92 6.95 32.54 -10.76
CA GLN A 92 5.98 32.57 -11.87
C GLN A 92 5.17 33.87 -11.92
N TRP A 93 5.13 34.63 -10.81
CA TRP A 93 4.54 35.96 -10.76
C TRP A 93 5.59 37.00 -11.18
N SER A 94 5.70 37.28 -12.49
CA SER A 94 6.51 38.41 -12.93
C SER A 94 5.78 39.72 -12.60
N LEU A 95 6.48 40.68 -11.99
CA LEU A 95 5.95 42.05 -11.77
C LEU A 95 5.61 42.77 -13.08
N SER A 96 6.05 42.22 -14.22
CA SER A 96 5.70 42.70 -15.56
C SER A 96 4.29 42.27 -16.01
N GLN A 97 3.58 41.43 -15.24
CA GLN A 97 2.16 41.12 -15.47
C GLN A 97 1.22 42.28 -15.06
N TRP A 98 1.73 43.31 -14.37
CA TRP A 98 0.99 44.56 -14.14
C TRP A 98 1.07 45.42 -15.40
N SER A 99 0.13 45.24 -16.33
CA SER A 99 -0.01 46.09 -17.53
C SER A 99 -1.06 47.20 -17.31
N LEU A 100 -0.86 48.35 -17.96
CA LEU A 100 -1.81 49.49 -17.95
C LEU A 100 -3.21 49.11 -18.46
N GLU A 101 -3.35 47.96 -19.13
CA GLU A 101 -4.63 47.39 -19.57
C GLU A 101 -5.50 46.91 -18.40
N GLN A 102 -4.92 46.63 -17.23
CA GLN A 102 -5.68 46.33 -16.03
C GLN A 102 -6.34 47.61 -15.46
N TRP A 103 -5.71 48.77 -15.63
CA TRP A 103 -6.21 50.06 -15.15
C TRP A 103 -7.37 50.60 -16.01
N SER A 104 -7.41 50.30 -17.31
CA SER A 104 -8.53 50.69 -18.17
C SER A 104 -9.83 49.93 -17.83
N LEU A 105 -9.74 48.70 -17.30
CA LEU A 105 -10.90 47.96 -16.78
C LEU A 105 -11.51 48.59 -15.51
N PHE A 106 -10.72 49.32 -14.73
CA PHE A 106 -11.19 50.03 -13.53
C PHE A 106 -11.65 51.46 -13.82
N ILE A 107 -11.07 52.11 -14.82
CA ILE A 107 -11.35 53.52 -15.14
C ILE A 107 -12.52 53.66 -16.14
N GLY A 108 -12.82 52.63 -16.92
CA GLY A 108 -14.03 52.56 -17.75
C GLY A 108 -14.05 53.61 -18.85
N ASP A 109 -13.50 53.24 -20.01
CA ASP A 109 -13.52 54.04 -21.24
C ASP A 109 -14.26 53.28 -22.35
#